data_AF-A0A0J1FHB6-F1
#
_entry.id   AF-A0A0J1FHB6-F1
#
_cell.length_a   1.000
_cell.length_b   1.000
_cell.length_c   1.000
_cell.angle_alpha   90.00
_cell.angle_beta   90.00
_cell.angle_gamma   90.00
#
_symmetry.space_group_name_H-M   'P 1'
#
loop_
_entity.id
_entity.type
_entity.pdbx_description
1 polymer ?
#
loop_
_entity_poly.entity_id
_entity_poly.type
_entity_poly.pdbx_seq_one_letter_code
_entity_poly.pdbx_strand_id
1 'polypeptide(L)'
;MRKPIKEIESVLQSHGYSVNIIIADAVKIFNLKTLCHGVGFKKQDGYRASQIIVLMLTMPFLMFKSVGDFYTSKRQGITPMKKDTIYRLKNNERMPWRALLLAIAQQFQRLVNP
;
A
#
# COMPACT_ATOMS: atom_id res chain seq x y z
N MET A 1 -0.44 -21.90 -8.91
CA MET A 1 0.38 -20.67 -8.96
C MET A 1 -0.23 -19.72 -9.99
N ARG A 2 -0.52 -18.46 -9.65
CA ARG A 2 -0.95 -17.46 -10.66
C ARG A 2 0.26 -17.16 -11.56
N LYS A 3 0.08 -17.23 -12.88
CA LYS A 3 1.13 -16.91 -13.85
C LYS A 3 1.54 -15.44 -13.65
N PRO A 4 2.84 -15.10 -13.61
CA PRO A 4 3.27 -13.71 -13.59
C PRO A 4 2.73 -12.99 -14.83
N ILE A 5 2.17 -11.80 -14.62
CA ILE A 5 1.64 -10.96 -15.70
C ILE A 5 2.84 -10.40 -16.45
N LYS A 6 3.16 -10.98 -17.61
CA LYS A 6 4.33 -10.65 -18.43
C LYS A 6 4.43 -9.17 -18.80
N GLU A 7 3.30 -8.47 -18.89
CA GLU A 7 3.25 -7.03 -19.18
C GLU A 7 3.83 -6.17 -18.06
N ILE A 8 3.60 -6.52 -16.80
CA ILE A 8 4.17 -5.76 -15.68
C ILE A 8 5.69 -5.96 -15.65
N GLU A 9 6.14 -7.19 -15.91
CA GLU A 9 7.55 -7.53 -15.92
C GLU A 9 8.34 -6.81 -17.03
N SER A 10 7.77 -6.69 -18.24
CA SER A 10 8.42 -5.97 -19.35
C SER A 10 8.48 -4.45 -19.12
N VAL A 11 7.45 -3.86 -18.52
CA VAL A 11 7.43 -2.43 -18.17
C VAL A 11 8.46 -2.11 -17.07
N LEU A 12 8.62 -2.99 -16.09
CA LEU A 12 9.60 -2.85 -15.02
C LEU A 12 11.05 -2.92 -15.54
N GLN A 13 11.33 -3.81 -16.50
CA GLN A 13 12.69 -3.99 -17.05
C GLN A 13 13.07 -2.89 -18.05
N SER A 14 12.12 -2.34 -18.81
CA SER A 14 12.39 -1.37 -19.88
C SER A 14 12.78 0.03 -19.37
N HIS A 15 12.34 0.44 -18.19
CA HIS A 15 12.52 1.83 -17.73
C HIS A 15 13.66 2.01 -16.70
N GLY A 16 14.41 0.96 -16.34
CA GLY A 16 15.52 1.06 -15.37
C GLY A 16 15.11 1.46 -13.94
N TYR A 17 13.81 1.60 -13.68
CA TYR A 17 13.31 1.95 -12.36
C TYR A 17 13.30 0.71 -11.46
N SER A 18 13.95 0.82 -10.30
CA SER A 18 13.73 -0.17 -9.26
C SER A 18 12.23 -0.16 -8.87
N VAL A 19 11.64 -1.34 -8.65
CA VAL A 19 10.24 -1.50 -8.21
C VAL A 19 9.91 -0.58 -7.03
N ASN A 20 10.88 -0.34 -6.15
CA ASN A 20 10.75 0.56 -5.00
C ASN A 20 10.47 2.02 -5.41
N ILE A 21 11.09 2.51 -6.49
CA ILE A 21 10.90 3.89 -6.98
C ILE A 21 9.52 4.04 -7.61
N ILE A 22 9.08 3.07 -8.43
CA ILE A 22 7.74 3.11 -9.04
C ILE A 22 6.65 3.12 -7.95
N ILE A 23 6.80 2.28 -6.92
CA ILE A 23 5.85 2.23 -5.81
C ILE A 23 5.88 3.55 -5.02
N ALA A 24 7.06 4.09 -4.73
CA ALA A 24 7.20 5.36 -4.02
C ALA A 24 6.57 6.52 -4.80
N ASP A 25 6.79 6.56 -6.12
CA ASP A 25 6.21 7.57 -7.00
C ASP A 25 4.70 7.40 -7.12
N ALA A 26 4.19 6.19 -7.25
CA ALA A 26 2.74 5.93 -7.25
C ALA A 26 2.09 6.40 -5.93
N VAL A 27 2.67 6.09 -4.78
CA VAL A 27 2.19 6.55 -3.47
C VAL A 27 2.19 8.08 -3.37
N LYS A 28 3.20 8.73 -3.95
CA LYS A 28 3.34 10.19 -3.97
C LYS A 28 2.31 10.84 -4.90
N ILE A 29 2.15 10.33 -6.12
CA ILE A 29 1.19 10.81 -7.13
C ILE A 29 -0.26 10.70 -6.60
N PHE A 30 -0.59 9.59 -5.96
CA PHE A 30 -1.92 9.39 -5.36
C PHE A 30 -2.17 10.24 -4.11
N ASN A 31 -1.15 10.92 -3.57
CA ASN A 31 -1.25 11.70 -2.33
C ASN A 31 -1.93 10.90 -1.20
N LEU A 32 -1.54 9.63 -1.03
CA LEU A 32 -2.27 8.67 -0.22
C LEU A 32 -2.44 9.11 1.25
N LYS A 33 -1.47 9.86 1.79
CA LYS A 33 -1.57 10.46 3.13
C LYS A 33 -2.76 11.42 3.24
N THR A 34 -2.98 12.25 2.22
CA THR A 34 -4.08 13.21 2.14
C THR A 34 -5.41 12.48 2.00
N LEU A 35 -5.48 11.43 1.17
CA LEU A 35 -6.68 10.60 1.05
C LEU A 35 -7.06 9.94 2.37
N CYS A 36 -6.09 9.35 3.08
CA CYS A 36 -6.33 8.77 4.41
C CYS A 36 -6.87 9.82 5.39
N HIS A 37 -6.28 11.02 5.40
CA HIS A 37 -6.76 12.10 6.26
C HIS A 37 -8.17 12.57 5.90
N GLY A 38 -8.45 12.77 4.61
CA GLY A 38 -9.73 13.28 4.10
C GLY A 38 -10.91 12.36 4.37
N VAL A 39 -10.68 11.03 4.44
CA VAL A 39 -11.74 10.07 4.81
C VAL A 39 -11.89 9.88 6.32
N GLY A 40 -11.18 10.67 7.14
CA GLY A 40 -11.37 10.70 8.59
C GLY A 40 -10.51 9.69 9.37
N PHE A 41 -9.34 9.31 8.84
CA PHE A 41 -8.44 8.42 9.57
C PHE A 41 -7.96 9.08 10.86
N LYS A 42 -8.41 8.53 12.00
CA LYS A 42 -7.92 8.93 13.31
C LYS A 42 -6.55 8.30 13.56
N LYS A 43 -5.59 9.11 13.99
CA LYS A 43 -4.28 8.62 14.44
C LYS A 43 -4.51 7.64 15.59
N GLN A 44 -4.00 6.42 15.45
CA GLN A 44 -3.86 5.49 16.57
C GLN A 44 -2.43 5.58 17.12
N ASP A 45 -2.24 5.16 18.37
CA ASP A 45 -0.93 5.21 19.01
C ASP A 45 0.12 4.38 18.26
N GLY A 46 1.35 4.92 18.24
CA GLY A 46 2.47 4.41 17.45
C GLY A 46 2.44 4.94 16.01
N TYR A 47 2.24 4.06 15.04
CA TYR A 47 2.39 4.35 13.62
C TYR A 47 1.16 5.05 13.04
N ARG A 48 1.37 5.97 12.09
CA ARG A 48 0.26 6.60 11.35
C ARG A 48 -0.41 5.56 10.47
N ALA A 49 -1.74 5.57 10.45
CA ALA A 49 -2.50 4.64 9.64
C ALA A 49 -2.17 4.73 8.14
N SER A 50 -1.81 5.92 7.63
CA SER A 50 -1.31 6.10 6.26
C SER A 50 -0.02 5.32 5.99
N GLN A 51 0.90 5.24 6.96
CA GLN A 51 2.15 4.47 6.81
C GLN A 51 1.89 2.97 6.77
N ILE A 52 0.95 2.50 7.61
CA ILE A 52 0.54 1.09 7.62
C ILE A 52 -0.15 0.72 6.30
N ILE A 53 -1.01 1.60 5.75
CA ILE A 53 -1.64 1.37 4.45
C ILE A 53 -0.59 1.32 3.33
N VAL A 54 0.35 2.26 3.29
CA VAL A 54 1.43 2.24 2.29
C VAL A 54 2.13 0.88 2.32
N LEU A 55 2.53 0.41 3.50
CA LEU A 55 3.16 -0.89 3.65
C LEU A 55 2.26 -2.04 3.17
N MET A 56 0.97 -2.05 3.52
CA MET A 56 0.03 -3.07 3.03
C MET A 56 -0.13 -3.04 1.51
N LEU A 57 -0.11 -1.86 0.89
CA LEU A 57 -0.19 -1.70 -0.56
C LEU A 57 1.10 -2.13 -1.26
N THR A 58 2.27 -1.98 -0.62
CA THR A 58 3.54 -2.43 -1.20
C THR A 58 3.72 -3.96 -1.15
N MET A 59 3.14 -4.63 -0.15
CA MET A 59 3.22 -6.09 0.02
C MET A 59 2.91 -6.92 -1.24
N PRO A 60 1.79 -6.71 -1.97
CA PRO A 60 1.48 -7.48 -3.18
C PRO A 60 2.51 -7.27 -4.28
N PHE A 61 3.10 -6.08 -4.42
CA PHE A 61 4.16 -5.82 -5.39
C PHE A 61 5.48 -6.50 -5.02
N LEU A 62 5.70 -6.74 -3.73
CA LEU A 62 6.84 -7.51 -3.22
C LEU A 62 6.57 -9.03 -3.19
N MET A 63 5.46 -9.48 -3.80
CA MET A 63 5.01 -10.87 -3.88
C MET A 63 4.72 -11.55 -2.54
N PHE A 64 4.36 -10.78 -1.50
CA PHE A 64 3.85 -11.34 -0.25
C PHE A 64 2.35 -11.63 -0.37
N LYS A 65 1.92 -12.85 -0.01
CA LYS A 65 0.50 -13.24 -0.11
C LYS A 65 -0.31 -12.84 1.12
N SER A 66 0.36 -12.62 2.25
CA SER A 66 -0.28 -12.24 3.50
C SER A 66 0.67 -11.43 4.38
N VAL A 67 0.11 -10.76 5.40
CA VAL A 67 0.92 -10.15 6.46
C VAL A 67 1.76 -11.21 7.17
N GLY A 68 1.24 -12.42 7.35
CA GLY A 68 2.00 -13.56 7.89
C GLY A 68 3.24 -13.87 7.05
N ASP A 69 3.08 -14.00 5.74
CA ASP A 69 4.17 -14.30 4.79
C ASP A 69 5.25 -13.22 4.82
N PHE A 70 4.86 -11.95 4.93
CA PHE A 70 5.80 -10.83 5.09
C PHE A 70 6.68 -11.03 6.33
N TYR A 71 6.05 -11.34 7.48
CA TYR A 71 6.75 -11.53 8.75
C TYR A 71 7.39 -12.91 8.95
N THR A 72 7.14 -13.92 8.13
CA THR A 72 7.90 -15.19 8.17
C THR A 72 9.07 -15.20 7.19
N SER A 73 9.10 -14.26 6.25
CA SER A 73 10.18 -14.12 5.28
C SER A 73 11.47 -13.55 5.89
N LYS A 74 12.60 -13.76 5.20
CA LYS A 74 13.90 -13.11 5.51
C LYS A 74 13.86 -11.57 5.39
N ARG A 75 12.74 -10.99 4.96
CA ARG A 75 12.54 -9.55 4.71
C ARG A 75 11.83 -8.82 5.86
N GLN A 76 11.76 -9.42 7.06
CA GLN A 76 11.26 -8.77 8.27
C GLN A 76 11.92 -7.41 8.58
N GLY A 77 13.15 -7.16 8.10
CA GLY A 77 13.86 -5.90 8.30
C GLY A 77 13.36 -4.70 7.49
N ILE A 78 12.39 -4.86 6.59
CA ILE A 78 11.86 -3.75 5.76
C ILE A 78 11.16 -2.69 6.62
N THR A 79 10.64 -3.07 7.78
CA THR A 79 9.93 -2.14 8.68
C THR A 79 10.13 -2.53 10.14
N PRO A 80 10.28 -1.54 11.05
CA PRO A 80 10.24 -1.79 12.49
C PRO A 80 8.82 -2.07 13.01
N MET A 81 7.78 -1.94 12.18
CA MET A 81 6.40 -2.27 12.57
C MET A 81 6.29 -3.77 12.89
N LYS A 82 5.54 -4.11 13.94
CA LYS A 82 5.19 -5.51 14.25
C LYS A 82 3.90 -5.93 13.54
N LYS A 83 3.74 -7.23 13.27
CA LYS A 83 2.54 -7.79 12.61
C LYS A 83 1.23 -7.35 13.25
N ASP A 84 1.19 -7.25 14.57
CA ASP A 84 -0.01 -6.89 15.33
C ASP A 84 -0.43 -5.44 15.07
N THR A 85 0.52 -4.55 14.76
CA THR A 85 0.22 -3.16 14.36
C THR A 85 -0.58 -3.14 13.06
N ILE A 86 -0.22 -3.99 12.09
CA ILE A 86 -0.91 -4.08 10.80
C ILE A 86 -2.30 -4.69 11.00
N TYR A 87 -2.41 -5.79 11.74
CA TYR A 87 -3.69 -6.43 12.00
C TYR A 87 -4.65 -5.55 12.80
N ARG A 88 -4.14 -4.79 13.77
CA ARG A 88 -4.96 -3.84 14.55
C ARG A 88 -5.61 -2.79 13.66
N LEU A 89 -4.87 -2.23 12.69
CA LEU A 89 -5.47 -1.30 11.74
C LEU A 89 -6.44 -2.02 10.81
N LYS A 90 -5.99 -3.10 10.15
CA LYS A 90 -6.77 -3.87 9.16
C LYS A 90 -8.12 -4.33 9.71
N ASN A 91 -8.14 -4.81 10.95
CA ASN A 91 -9.34 -5.38 11.59
C ASN A 91 -10.12 -4.35 12.42
N ASN A 92 -9.74 -3.07 12.43
CA ASN A 92 -10.50 -2.05 13.14
C ASN A 92 -11.78 -1.71 12.35
N GLU A 93 -12.94 -2.10 12.91
CA GLU A 93 -14.25 -1.91 12.30
C GLU A 93 -14.63 -0.43 12.12
N ARG A 94 -14.04 0.47 12.92
CA ARG A 94 -14.25 1.92 12.80
C ARG A 94 -13.52 2.54 11.62
N MET A 95 -12.72 1.75 10.88
CA MET A 95 -11.99 2.24 9.73
C MET A 95 -12.93 2.42 8.53
N PRO A 96 -12.95 3.61 7.91
CA PRO A 96 -13.82 3.89 6.77
C PRO A 96 -13.22 3.34 5.47
N TRP A 97 -13.04 2.02 5.39
CA TRP A 97 -12.42 1.33 4.25
C TRP A 97 -13.14 1.60 2.92
N ARG A 98 -14.48 1.64 2.95
CA ARG A 98 -15.30 1.94 1.77
C ARG A 98 -15.07 3.36 1.26
N ALA A 99 -15.00 4.34 2.17
CA ALA A 99 -14.73 5.73 1.80
C ALA A 99 -13.30 5.89 1.26
N LEU A 100 -12.31 5.21 1.86
CA LEU A 100 -10.95 5.20 1.35
C LEU A 100 -10.89 4.63 -0.08
N LEU A 101 -11.56 3.51 -0.34
CA LEU A 101 -11.60 2.91 -1.68
C LEU A 101 -12.21 3.86 -2.71
N LEU A 102 -13.32 4.52 -2.36
CA LEU A 102 -13.96 5.52 -3.21
C LEU A 102 -13.02 6.71 -3.48
N ALA A 103 -12.35 7.23 -2.45
CA ALA A 103 -11.42 8.35 -2.59
C ALA A 103 -10.23 8.00 -3.51
N ILE A 104 -9.71 6.77 -3.42
CA ILE A 104 -8.67 6.27 -4.32
C ILE A 104 -9.18 6.20 -5.77
N ALA A 105 -10.39 5.66 -6.00
CA ALA A 105 -10.98 5.57 -7.33
C ALA A 105 -11.22 6.96 -7.95
N GLN A 106 -11.73 7.92 -7.16
CA GLN A 106 -11.90 9.30 -7.59
C GLN A 106 -10.56 9.96 -7.93
N GLN A 107 -9.53 9.73 -7.11
CA GLN A 107 -8.19 10.25 -7.38
C GLN A 107 -7.60 9.66 -8.67
N PHE A 108 -7.78 8.36 -8.91
CA PHE A 108 -7.36 7.72 -10.15
C PHE A 108 -8.06 8.34 -11.37
N GLN A 109 -9.39 8.53 -11.30
CA GLN A 109 -10.15 9.17 -12.37
C GLN A 109 -9.62 10.58 -12.68
N ARG A 110 -9.31 11.40 -11.67
CA ARG A 110 -8.72 12.73 -11.87
C ARG A 110 -7.32 12.69 -12.49
N LEU A 111 -6.53 11.67 -12.18
CA LEU A 111 -5.17 11.54 -12.71
C LEU A 111 -5.16 11.06 -14.16
N VAL A 112 -6.13 10.24 -14.56
CA VAL A 112 -6.22 9.65 -15.90
C VAL A 112 -7.07 10.50 -16.85
N ASN A 113 -8.10 11.18 -16.33
CA ASN A 113 -9.01 12.05 -17.08
C ASN A 113 -8.96 13.47 -16.47
N PRO A 114 -7.88 14.23 -16.72
CA PRO A 114 -7.69 15.57 -16.18
C PRO A 114 -8.65 16.61 -16.75
#